data_AF-A0A925VBW5-F1
#
_entry.id   AF-A0A925VBW5-F1
#
_cell.length_a   1.000
_cell.length_b   1.000
_cell.length_c   1.000
_cell.angle_alpha   90.00
_cell.angle_beta   90.00
_cell.angle_gamma   90.00
#
_symmetry.space_group_name_H-M   'P 1'
#
loop_
_entity.id
_entity.type
_entity.pdbx_description
1 polymer ?
#
loop_
_entity_poly.entity_id
_entity_poly.type
_entity_poly.pdbx_seq_one_letter_code
_entity_poly.pdbx_strand_id
1 'polypeptide(L)'
;SLDGSVGANLTGYFDAVRGTLAPRAGGTVTLTATLPPRWSIGYIGSVFTAATREPLRIDLEGDLPDGYQIESAILNQVPVRYIIDDNTQIEFGAIVNLRMPHFLADDFTERQTEVWGYFAFRIAGGTARGRREVASRSVGGGQGAATGSGGGGAR
;
A
#
# COMPACT_ATOMS: atom_id res chain seq x y z
N SER A 1 -15.13 2.97 11.68
CA SER A 1 -14.02 2.16 12.21
C SER A 1 -12.71 2.89 11.94
N LEU A 2 -11.63 2.53 12.64
CA LEU A 2 -10.27 3.00 12.36
C LEU A 2 -9.38 1.78 12.22
N ASP A 3 -8.68 1.69 11.09
CA ASP A 3 -7.75 0.63 10.77
C ASP A 3 -6.37 1.25 10.48
N GLY A 4 -5.32 0.50 10.75
CA GLY A 4 -3.96 0.99 10.54
C GLY A 4 -2.93 -0.12 10.42
N SER A 5 -1.82 0.20 9.75
CA SER A 5 -0.69 -0.70 9.57
C SER A 5 0.61 0.10 9.53
N VAL A 6 1.67 -0.50 10.07
CA VAL A 6 3.04 0.01 9.97
C VAL A 6 3.90 -1.07 9.35
N GLY A 7 4.75 -0.67 8.41
CA GLY A 7 5.71 -1.54 7.74
C GLY A 7 7.09 -0.90 7.73
N ALA A 8 8.11 -1.75 7.73
CA ALA A 8 9.49 -1.37 7.48
C ALA A 8 10.02 -2.21 6.32
N ASN A 9 10.85 -1.63 5.47
CA ASN A 9 11.40 -2.32 4.31
C ASN A 9 12.86 -1.92 4.07
N LEU A 10 13.62 -2.87 3.52
CA LEU A 10 14.96 -2.66 3.01
C LEU A 10 14.95 -3.14 1.56
N THR A 11 15.35 -2.28 0.63
CA THR A 11 15.28 -2.59 -0.81
C THR A 11 16.54 -2.08 -1.51
N GLY A 12 17.10 -2.86 -2.43
CA GLY A 12 18.19 -2.39 -3.28
C GLY A 12 17.66 -1.43 -4.35
N TYR A 13 18.26 -0.25 -4.47
CA TYR A 13 18.03 0.70 -5.55
C TYR A 13 19.25 0.71 -6.47
N PHE A 14 19.04 0.42 -7.75
CA PHE A 14 20.10 0.51 -8.75
C PHE A 14 20.11 1.92 -9.35
N ASP A 15 21.19 2.65 -9.12
CA ASP A 15 21.46 3.92 -9.78
C ASP A 15 22.14 3.63 -11.14
N ALA A 16 21.35 3.71 -12.21
CA ALA A 16 21.83 3.46 -13.56
C ALA A 16 22.83 4.52 -14.05
N VAL A 17 22.82 5.74 -13.51
CA VAL A 17 23.76 6.80 -13.88
C VAL A 17 25.15 6.48 -13.35
N ARG A 18 25.22 5.89 -12.15
CA ARG A 18 26.49 5.53 -11.49
C ARG A 18 26.89 4.08 -11.67
N GLY A 19 25.97 3.24 -12.16
CA GLY A 19 26.19 1.80 -12.22
C GLY A 19 26.31 1.15 -10.84
N THR A 20 25.75 1.77 -9.80
CA THR A 20 25.88 1.29 -8.41
C THR A 20 24.56 0.80 -7.85
N LEU A 21 24.62 -0.26 -7.05
CA LEU A 21 23.48 -0.73 -6.25
C LEU A 21 23.62 -0.17 -4.84
N ALA A 22 22.68 0.66 -4.41
CA ALA A 22 22.64 1.24 -3.07
C ALA A 22 21.42 0.69 -2.31
N PRO A 23 21.59 0.15 -1.09
CA PRO A 23 20.45 -0.25 -0.28
C PRO A 23 19.70 1.00 0.21
N ARG A 24 18.37 0.93 0.21
CA ARG A 24 17.48 1.94 0.79
C ARG A 24 16.65 1.32 1.89
N ALA A 25 16.66 1.97 3.05
CA ALA A 25 15.80 1.63 4.17
C ALA A 25 14.61 2.56 4.18
N GLY A 26 13.46 2.04 4.57
CA GLY A 26 12.27 2.85 4.71
C GLY A 26 11.22 2.23 5.58
N GLY A 27 10.13 2.96 5.69
CA GLY A 27 8.95 2.53 6.39
C GLY A 27 7.71 3.21 5.84
N THR A 28 6.59 2.56 6.05
CA THR A 28 5.28 3.00 5.59
C THR A 28 4.29 2.90 6.73
N VAL A 29 3.54 3.97 6.97
CA VAL A 29 2.41 4.01 7.88
C VAL A 29 1.16 4.24 7.05
N THR A 30 0.15 3.41 7.25
CA THR A 30 -1.17 3.60 6.64
C THR A 30 -2.20 3.64 7.75
N LEU A 31 -3.08 4.64 7.71
CA LEU A 31 -4.26 4.76 8.58
C LEU A 31 -5.48 4.94 7.69
N THR A 32 -6.61 4.35 8.06
CA THR A 32 -7.88 4.53 7.34
C THR A 32 -9.02 4.58 8.33
N ALA A 33 -9.77 5.69 8.31
CA ALA A 33 -10.99 5.87 9.07
C ALA A 33 -12.20 5.73 8.15
N THR A 34 -13.14 4.86 8.50
CA THR A 34 -14.44 4.73 7.81
C THR A 34 -15.52 5.45 8.61
N LEU A 35 -16.22 6.36 7.95
CA LEU A 35 -17.18 7.30 8.51
C LEU A 35 -18.56 7.12 7.85
N PRO A 36 -19.65 7.14 8.62
CA PRO A 36 -20.99 7.13 8.05
C PRO A 36 -21.28 8.37 7.17
N PRO A 37 -22.17 8.27 6.17
CA PRO A 37 -22.79 7.02 5.72
C PRO A 37 -21.84 6.16 4.86
N ARG A 38 -20.94 6.75 4.08
CA ARG A 38 -20.11 6.04 3.08
C ARG A 38 -18.78 6.75 2.79
N TRP A 39 -18.22 7.41 3.79
CA TRP A 39 -16.96 8.14 3.66
C TRP A 39 -15.79 7.31 4.18
N SER A 40 -14.62 7.46 3.57
CA SER A 40 -13.37 7.00 4.17
C SER A 40 -12.29 8.05 4.02
N ILE A 41 -11.51 8.27 5.07
CA ILE A 41 -10.34 9.15 5.06
C ILE A 41 -9.13 8.27 5.33
N GLY A 42 -8.12 8.36 4.47
CA GLY A 42 -6.85 7.68 4.63
C GLY A 42 -5.73 8.65 4.97
N TYR A 43 -4.68 8.10 5.56
CA TYR A 43 -3.36 8.71 5.60
C TYR A 43 -2.34 7.63 5.21
N ILE A 44 -1.44 7.96 4.28
CA ILE A 44 -0.33 7.10 3.87
C ILE A 44 0.93 7.95 4.02
N GLY A 45 1.74 7.65 5.02
CA GLY A 45 3.06 8.23 5.23
C GLY A 45 4.12 7.22 4.85
N SER A 46 5.12 7.62 4.06
CA SER A 46 6.26 6.79 3.74
C SER A 46 7.54 7.58 3.90
N VAL A 47 8.57 6.94 4.43
CA VAL A 47 9.90 7.54 4.59
C VAL A 47 10.92 6.57 4.02
N PHE A 48 11.87 7.10 3.27
CA PHE A 48 12.99 6.33 2.73
C PHE A 48 14.27 7.14 2.87
N THR A 49 15.38 6.45 3.11
CA THR A 49 16.75 6.99 3.09
C THR A 49 17.69 5.95 2.52
N ALA A 50 18.88 6.36 2.07
CA ALA A 50 19.96 5.41 1.86
C ALA A 50 20.24 4.64 3.17
N ALA A 51 20.47 3.33 3.08
CA ALA A 51 20.84 2.49 4.21
C ALA A 51 22.37 2.47 4.38
N THR A 52 22.99 3.64 4.31
CA THR A 52 24.43 3.84 4.43
C THR A 52 24.74 4.52 5.77
N ARG A 53 25.99 4.38 6.23
CA ARG A 53 26.44 5.02 7.47
C ARG A 53 26.89 6.46 7.26
N GLU A 54 27.21 6.80 6.03
CA GLU A 54 27.74 8.10 5.64
C GLU A 54 26.85 8.68 4.54
N PRO A 55 26.49 9.98 4.63
CA PRO A 55 25.84 10.70 3.53
C PRO A 55 26.73 10.72 2.29
N LEU A 56 26.13 10.56 1.11
CA LEU A 56 26.81 10.73 -0.16
C LEU A 56 26.99 12.22 -0.46
N ARG A 57 28.26 12.62 -0.58
CA ARG A 57 28.63 13.95 -1.05
C ARG A 57 28.64 13.99 -2.58
N ILE A 58 28.31 15.15 -3.13
CA ILE A 58 28.47 15.45 -4.56
C ILE A 58 29.87 16.00 -4.74
N ASP A 59 30.80 15.18 -5.22
CA ASP A 59 32.10 15.65 -5.71
C ASP A 59 32.00 16.06 -7.20
N LEU A 60 30.88 16.67 -7.62
CA LEU A 60 30.82 17.33 -8.92
C LEU A 60 31.37 18.75 -8.77
N GLU A 61 32.46 18.98 -9.47
CA GLU A 61 33.07 20.28 -9.74
C GLU A 61 32.05 21.15 -10.51
N GLY A 62 31.15 21.81 -9.76
CA GLY A 62 30.02 22.56 -10.33
C GLY A 62 28.81 22.66 -9.40
N ASP A 63 29.00 23.31 -8.26
CA ASP A 63 28.02 23.96 -7.36
C ASP A 63 26.57 23.41 -7.31
N LEU A 64 26.31 22.57 -6.30
CA LEU A 64 25.16 22.82 -5.42
C LEU A 64 25.70 23.38 -4.10
N PRO A 65 25.08 24.42 -3.50
CA PRO A 65 25.71 25.24 -2.45
C PRO A 65 26.24 24.50 -1.21
N ASP A 66 25.79 23.26 -0.96
CA ASP A 66 26.07 22.54 0.29
C ASP A 66 26.55 21.08 0.12
N GLY A 67 26.94 20.66 -1.09
CA GLY A 67 27.70 19.42 -1.30
C GLY A 67 27.01 18.07 -0.99
N TYR A 68 25.74 18.02 -0.60
CA TYR A 68 25.01 16.77 -0.28
C TYR A 68 23.97 16.38 -1.34
N GLN A 69 23.79 15.07 -1.55
CA GLN A 69 22.76 14.52 -2.44
C GLN A 69 21.41 14.38 -1.76
N ILE A 70 20.34 14.45 -2.55
CA ILE A 70 19.03 14.00 -2.11
C ILE A 70 19.07 12.47 -1.99
N GLU A 71 19.03 11.99 -0.75
CA GLU A 71 19.05 10.57 -0.43
C GLU A 71 17.81 10.11 0.31
N SER A 72 17.13 11.06 0.95
CA SER A 72 15.95 10.80 1.74
C SER A 72 14.72 11.43 1.10
N ALA A 73 13.61 10.72 1.21
CA ALA A 73 12.30 11.20 0.79
C ALA A 73 11.25 10.87 1.84
N ILE A 74 10.37 11.83 2.11
CA ILE A 74 9.19 11.66 2.93
C ILE A 74 7.98 11.94 2.04
N LEU A 75 7.13 10.94 1.84
CA LEU A 75 5.89 11.02 1.07
C LEU A 75 4.71 10.93 2.02
N ASN A 76 3.84 11.93 2.01
CA ASN A 76 2.60 11.95 2.77
C ASN A 76 1.43 12.08 1.81
N GLN A 77 0.44 11.20 1.92
CA GLN A 77 -0.77 11.24 1.11
C GLN A 77 -2.01 11.16 2.00
N VAL A 78 -2.99 12.00 1.71
CA VAL A 78 -4.28 12.03 2.42
C VAL A 78 -5.41 11.88 1.40
N PRO A 79 -5.86 10.64 1.10
CA PRO A 79 -7.05 10.42 0.28
C PRO A 79 -8.33 10.56 1.12
N VAL A 80 -9.33 11.23 0.57
CA VAL A 80 -10.71 11.23 1.06
C VAL A 80 -11.58 10.61 -0.02
N ARG A 81 -12.36 9.59 0.34
CA ARG A 81 -13.20 8.83 -0.59
C ARG A 81 -14.65 8.87 -0.17
N TYR A 82 -15.51 8.98 -1.17
CA TYR A 82 -16.94 8.69 -1.04
C TYR A 82 -17.28 7.44 -1.86
N ILE A 83 -17.83 6.45 -1.17
CA ILE A 83 -18.22 5.16 -1.76
C ILE A 83 -19.66 5.28 -2.24
N ILE A 84 -19.87 5.23 -3.55
CA ILE A 84 -21.20 5.27 -4.17
C ILE A 84 -21.83 3.87 -4.13
N ASP A 85 -21.04 2.85 -4.43
CA ASP A 85 -21.37 1.42 -4.34
C ASP A 85 -20.09 0.59 -4.27
N ASP A 86 -20.20 -0.74 -4.25
CA ASP A 86 -19.06 -1.65 -4.12
C ASP A 86 -18.06 -1.57 -5.29
N ASN A 87 -18.46 -0.96 -6.40
CA ASN A 87 -17.65 -0.82 -7.61
C ASN A 87 -17.30 0.64 -7.93
N THR A 88 -18.01 1.61 -7.37
CA THR A 88 -17.93 3.01 -7.77
C THR A 88 -17.55 3.90 -6.59
N GLN A 89 -16.50 4.69 -6.75
CA GLN A 89 -16.09 5.66 -5.74
C GLN A 89 -15.49 6.92 -6.36
N ILE A 90 -15.64 8.03 -5.64
CA ILE A 90 -14.93 9.28 -5.89
C ILE A 90 -13.83 9.41 -4.84
N GLU A 91 -12.65 9.85 -5.25
CA GLU A 91 -11.52 10.13 -4.38
C GLU A 91 -10.96 11.52 -4.71
N PHE A 92 -10.62 12.28 -3.68
CA PHE A 92 -9.77 13.45 -3.81
C PHE A 92 -8.70 13.38 -2.73
N GLY A 93 -7.56 14.00 -2.98
CA GLY A 93 -6.53 14.00 -1.97
C GLY A 93 -5.38 14.92 -2.26
N ALA A 94 -4.47 14.96 -1.31
CA ALA A 94 -3.21 15.66 -1.41
C ALA A 94 -2.05 14.68 -1.29
N ILE A 95 -0.96 14.96 -1.99
CA ILE A 95 0.33 14.29 -1.88
C ILE A 95 1.36 15.37 -1.59
N VAL A 96 2.12 15.20 -0.52
CA VAL A 96 3.27 16.04 -0.15
C VAL A 96 4.50 15.17 -0.21
N ASN A 97 5.47 15.55 -1.03
CA ASN A 97 6.76 14.88 -1.16
C ASN A 97 7.86 15.83 -0.72
N LEU A 98 8.56 15.47 0.35
CA LEU A 98 9.71 16.21 0.87
C LEU A 98 10.96 15.44 0.51
N ARG A 99 11.91 16.11 -0.13
CA ARG A 99 13.21 15.55 -0.51
C ARG A 99 14.31 16.29 0.22
N MET A 100 15.20 15.51 0.81
CA MET A 100 16.19 16.01 1.77
C MET A 100 17.47 15.17 1.71
N PRO A 101 18.57 15.68 2.29
CA PRO A 101 19.80 14.92 2.43
C PRO A 101 19.62 13.67 3.30
N HIS A 102 20.67 12.88 3.41
CA HIS A 102 20.70 11.73 4.32
C HIS A 102 20.35 12.16 5.77
N PHE A 103 19.65 11.31 6.53
CA PHE A 103 19.27 11.63 7.93
C PHE A 103 20.44 11.88 8.88
N LEU A 104 21.65 11.47 8.49
CA LEU A 104 22.89 11.69 9.24
C LEU A 104 23.73 12.86 8.71
N ALA A 105 23.23 13.63 7.75
CA ALA A 105 23.94 14.82 7.26
C ALA A 105 23.95 15.92 8.34
N ASP A 106 25.06 16.66 8.42
CA ASP A 106 25.23 17.77 9.38
C ASP A 106 24.21 18.89 9.15
N ASP A 107 23.77 19.07 7.89
CA ASP A 107 22.67 19.94 7.50
C ASP A 107 21.51 19.10 6.93
N PHE A 108 20.44 19.00 7.70
CA PHE A 108 19.20 18.33 7.32
C PHE A 108 18.13 19.33 6.88
N THR A 109 18.54 20.35 6.14
CA THR A 109 17.59 21.30 5.57
C THR A 109 16.88 20.68 4.36
N GLU A 110 15.56 20.78 4.36
CA GLU A 110 14.70 20.39 3.25
C GLU A 110 15.15 21.07 1.95
N ARG A 111 15.35 20.27 0.89
CA ARG A 111 15.88 20.78 -0.38
C ARG A 111 14.80 21.01 -1.41
N GLN A 112 13.74 20.21 -1.37
CA GLN A 112 12.65 20.31 -2.31
C GLN A 112 11.37 19.78 -1.68
N THR A 113 10.29 20.56 -1.79
CA THR A 113 8.92 20.11 -1.51
C THR A 113 8.08 20.18 -2.76
N GLU A 114 7.33 19.11 -2.99
CA GLU A 114 6.33 19.01 -4.05
C GLU A 114 4.99 18.76 -3.39
N VAL A 115 3.99 19.59 -3.73
CA VAL A 115 2.62 19.45 -3.23
C VAL A 115 1.70 19.26 -4.43
N TRP A 116 0.95 18.16 -4.42
CA TRP A 116 0.03 17.80 -5.48
C TRP A 116 -1.37 17.61 -4.91
N GLY A 117 -2.36 18.23 -5.54
CA GLY A 117 -3.77 17.88 -5.36
C GLY A 117 -4.21 16.96 -6.49
N TYR A 118 -5.08 16.01 -6.21
CA TYR A 118 -5.67 15.17 -7.24
C TYR A 118 -7.13 14.88 -6.96
N PHE A 119 -7.81 14.51 -8.04
CA PHE A 119 -9.17 14.01 -8.06
C PHE A 119 -9.20 12.76 -8.94
N ALA A 120 -9.90 11.73 -8.48
CA ALA A 120 -10.04 10.47 -9.20
C ALA A 120 -11.46 9.93 -9.07
N PHE A 121 -11.94 9.31 -10.14
CA PHE A 121 -13.17 8.53 -10.16
C PHE A 121 -12.80 7.10 -10.51
N ARG A 122 -13.20 6.13 -9.68
CA ARG A 122 -12.87 4.71 -9.88
C ARG A 122 -14.15 3.93 -10.12
N ILE A 123 -14.11 3.10 -11.16
CA ILE A 123 -15.13 2.08 -11.47
C ILE A 123 -14.41 0.74 -11.57
N ALA A 124 -14.76 -0.21 -10.71
CA ALA A 124 -14.31 -1.60 -10.80
C ALA A 124 -15.30 -2.40 -11.67
N GLY A 125 -14.83 -2.92 -12.81
CA GLY A 125 -15.60 -3.86 -13.62
C GLY A 125 -15.47 -5.27 -13.05
N GLY A 126 -16.56 -5.86 -12.56
CA GLY A 126 -16.56 -7.26 -12.14
C GLY A 126 -16.41 -8.20 -13.35
N THR A 127 -15.43 -9.11 -13.32
CA THR A 127 -15.46 -10.29 -14.19
C THR A 127 -16.68 -11.12 -13.79
N ALA A 128 -17.63 -11.30 -14.70
CA ALA A 128 -18.82 -12.11 -14.48
C ALA A 128 -18.41 -13.47 -13.92
N ARG A 129 -18.78 -13.76 -12.65
CA ARG A 129 -18.70 -15.12 -12.13
C ARG A 129 -19.71 -15.94 -12.93
N GLY A 130 -19.21 -16.76 -13.84
CA GLY A 130 -20.02 -17.74 -14.57
C GLY A 130 -20.74 -18.62 -13.56
N ARG A 131 -22.02 -18.31 -13.33
CA ARG A 131 -22.95 -19.09 -12.54
C ARG A 131 -23.19 -20.40 -13.28
N ARG A 132 -22.34 -21.40 -13.06
CA ARG A 132 -22.71 -22.80 -13.32
C ARG A 132 -23.65 -23.22 -12.20
N GLU A 133 -24.91 -22.87 -12.38
CA GLU A 133 -26.03 -23.52 -11.73
C GLU A 133 -26.07 -24.94 -12.32
N VAL A 134 -25.28 -25.86 -11.75
CA VAL A 134 -25.52 -27.29 -11.96
C VAL A 134 -26.75 -27.59 -11.11
N ALA A 135 -27.91 -27.43 -11.75
CA ALA A 135 -29.13 -28.08 -11.33
C ALA A 135 -28.86 -29.59 -11.28
N SER A 136 -28.48 -30.12 -10.11
CA SER A 136 -28.63 -31.54 -9.84
C SER A 136 -30.12 -31.80 -9.74
N ARG A 137 -30.68 -32.08 -10.91
CA ARG A 137 -32.02 -32.58 -11.15
C ARG A 137 -32.33 -33.68 -10.13
N SER A 138 -33.36 -33.44 -9.34
CA SER A 138 -34.09 -34.46 -8.63
C SER A 138 -34.49 -35.56 -9.61
N VAL A 139 -33.88 -36.73 -9.48
CA VAL A 139 -34.46 -37.98 -9.95
C VAL A 139 -34.87 -38.72 -8.68
N GLY A 140 -36.13 -38.52 -8.30
CA GLY A 140 -36.79 -39.41 -7.37
C GLY A 140 -37.04 -40.76 -8.03
N GLY A 141 -36.92 -41.84 -7.26
CA GLY A 141 -37.38 -43.15 -7.69
C GLY A 141 -36.82 -44.31 -6.89
N GLY A 142 -37.55 -44.72 -5.85
CA GLY A 142 -37.79 -46.14 -5.58
C GLY A 142 -36.91 -46.86 -4.55
N GLN A 143 -37.49 -47.02 -3.36
CA GLN A 143 -37.62 -48.27 -2.59
C GLN A 143 -36.44 -49.25 -2.49
N GLY A 144 -36.01 -49.51 -1.25
CA GLY A 144 -35.23 -50.68 -0.88
C GLY A 144 -34.97 -50.71 0.63
N ALA A 145 -35.94 -51.20 1.40
CA ALA A 145 -35.76 -51.53 2.80
C ALA A 145 -34.78 -52.71 2.94
N ALA A 146 -33.78 -52.57 3.81
CA ALA A 146 -33.07 -53.70 4.39
C ALA A 146 -32.61 -53.35 5.81
N THR A 147 -33.32 -53.98 6.75
CA THR A 147 -33.02 -54.16 8.17
C THR A 147 -31.62 -54.74 8.41
N GLY A 148 -30.94 -54.28 9.47
CA GLY A 148 -29.72 -54.90 9.98
C GLY A 148 -29.34 -54.36 11.35
N SER A 149 -29.56 -55.18 12.38
CA SER A 149 -29.40 -54.91 13.81
C SER A 149 -27.96 -55.04 14.33
N GLY A 150 -27.67 -54.34 15.43
CA GLY A 150 -26.56 -54.64 16.38
C GLY A 150 -25.93 -53.34 16.86
N GLY A 151 -25.96 -52.91 18.13
CA GLY A 151 -26.13 -53.66 19.37
C GLY A 151 -24.83 -53.56 20.18
N GLY A 152 -24.75 -52.55 21.05
CA GLY A 152 -24.09 -52.64 22.35
C GLY A 152 -22.58 -52.39 22.46
N GLY A 153 -22.20 -51.69 23.53
CA GLY A 153 -21.10 -52.18 24.38
C GLY A 153 -19.99 -51.18 24.67
N ALA A 154 -20.04 -50.61 25.88
CA ALA A 154 -19.00 -49.86 26.53
C ALA A 154 -17.62 -50.54 26.54
N ARG A 155 -16.57 -49.72 26.54
CA ARG A 155 -15.46 -49.76 27.51
C ARG A 155 -14.76 -48.41 27.53
#